data_AF-A0A7W1ADB9-F1
#
_entry.id   AF-A0A7W1ADB9-F1
#
_cell.length_a   1.000
_cell.length_b   1.000
_cell.length_c   1.000
_cell.angle_alpha   90.00
_cell.angle_beta   90.00
_cell.angle_gamma   90.00
#
_symmetry.space_group_name_H-M   'P 1'
#
loop_
_entity.id
_entity.type
_entity.pdbx_description
1 polymer ?
#
loop_
_entity_poly.entity_id
_entity_poly.type
_entity_poly.pdbx_seq_one_letter_code
_entity_poly.pdbx_strand_id
1 'polypeptide(L)' 'MGRTGSALDNAMAESFVSTLKAELVSRMEFPSRQAAKSAIFEYLETFYNTRRLHSALGYRSP' A
#
# COMPACT_ATOMS: atom_id res chain seq x y z
N MET A 1 -26.99 -9.99 -11.39
CA MET A 1 -26.26 -9.83 -10.12
C MET A 1 -24.84 -10.31 -10.35
N GLY A 2 -23.82 -9.44 -10.32
CA GLY A 2 -22.43 -9.86 -10.51
C GLY A 2 -21.60 -8.83 -11.27
N ARG A 3 -21.07 -7.83 -10.55
CA ARG A 3 -19.95 -6.98 -10.98
C ARG A 3 -19.46 -6.12 -9.82
N THR A 4 -18.70 -6.74 -8.92
CA THR A 4 -17.92 -6.06 -7.90
C THR A 4 -16.63 -6.88 -7.72
N GLY A 5 -15.47 -6.24 -7.92
CA GLY A 5 -14.11 -6.73 -7.68
C GLY A 5 -13.86 -8.23 -7.80
N SER A 6 -13.14 -8.67 -8.84
CA SER A 6 -12.63 -10.05 -8.89
C SER A 6 -11.88 -10.36 -7.59
N ALA A 7 -11.96 -11.58 -7.06
CA ALA A 7 -11.27 -11.95 -5.82
C ALA A 7 -9.76 -11.63 -5.84
N LEU A 8 -9.16 -11.59 -7.05
CA LEU A 8 -7.79 -11.14 -7.29
C LEU A 8 -7.58 -9.64 -7.03
N ASP A 9 -8.53 -8.80 -7.41
CA ASP A 9 -8.49 -7.34 -7.17
C ASP A 9 -8.59 -7.05 -5.67
N ASN A 10 -9.51 -7.74 -4.97
CA ASN A 10 -9.59 -7.66 -3.52
C ASN A 10 -8.31 -8.18 -2.84
N ALA A 11 -7.77 -9.33 -3.28
CA ALA A 11 -6.53 -9.87 -2.72
C ALA A 11 -5.32 -8.93 -2.90
N MET A 12 -5.22 -8.24 -4.04
CA MET A 12 -4.17 -7.23 -4.26
C MET A 12 -4.37 -6.01 -3.35
N ALA A 13 -5.60 -5.52 -3.22
CA ALA A 13 -5.93 -4.42 -2.32
C ALA A 13 -5.68 -4.78 -0.85
N GLU A 14 -6.07 -5.98 -0.41
CA GLU A 14 -5.84 -6.49 0.94
C GLU A 14 -4.35 -6.65 1.25
N SER A 15 -3.57 -7.16 0.30
CA SER A 15 -2.11 -7.27 0.42
C SER A 15 -1.44 -5.91 0.54
N PHE A 16 -1.87 -4.93 -0.28
CA PHE A 16 -1.42 -3.54 -0.19
C PHE A 16 -1.76 -2.91 1.16
N VAL A 17 -3.01 -3.05 1.63
CA VAL A 17 -3.44 -2.47 2.91
C VAL A 17 -2.70 -3.11 4.09
N SER A 18 -2.50 -4.43 4.07
CA SER A 18 -1.72 -5.13 5.09
C SER A 18 -0.28 -4.61 5.15
N THR A 19 0.35 -4.47 3.99
CA THR A 19 1.68 -3.87 3.84
C THR A 19 1.72 -2.45 4.37
N LEU A 20 0.82 -1.58 3.92
CA LEU A 20 0.77 -0.17 4.31
C LEU A 20 0.62 -0.04 5.83
N LYS A 21 -0.17 -0.91 6.44
CA LYS A 21 -0.31 -0.95 7.90
C LYS A 21 0.97 -1.37 8.60
N ALA A 22 1.65 -2.40 8.11
CA ALA A 22 2.88 -2.91 8.72
C ALA A 22 4.07 -1.95 8.56
N GLU A 23 4.24 -1.36 7.37
CA GLU A 23 5.41 -0.54 7.04
C GLU A 23 5.25 0.93 7.44
N LEU A 24 4.03 1.49 7.38
CA LEU A 24 3.76 2.90 7.64
C LEU A 24 2.96 3.11 8.94
N VAL A 25 1.75 2.56 9.03
CA VAL A 25 0.82 2.85 10.15
C VAL A 25 1.33 2.33 11.49
N SER A 26 1.98 1.18 11.51
CA SER A 26 2.54 0.60 12.73
C SER A 26 3.78 1.35 13.23
N ARG A 27 4.40 2.19 12.40
CA ARG A 27 5.66 2.90 12.73
C ARG A 27 5.46 4.39 12.98
N MET A 28 4.29 4.94 12.67
CA MET A 28 4.03 6.38 12.73
C MET A 28 2.64 6.66 13.30
N GLU A 29 2.56 7.56 14.28
CA GLU A 29 1.31 8.08 14.79
C GLU A 29 0.89 9.32 14.00
N PHE A 30 -0.37 9.36 13.56
CA PHE A 30 -0.87 10.46 12.75
C PHE A 30 -1.73 11.41 13.58
N PRO A 31 -1.30 12.68 13.78
CA PRO A 31 -2.05 13.64 14.59
C PRO A 31 -3.34 14.12 13.90
N SER A 32 -3.46 13.91 12.60
CA SER A 32 -4.66 14.27 11.83
C SER A 32 -4.82 13.38 10.61
N ARG A 33 -6.06 13.31 10.10
CA ARG A 33 -6.36 12.60 8.84
C ARG A 33 -5.61 13.19 7.65
N GLN A 34 -5.33 14.48 7.67
CA GLN A 34 -4.57 15.15 6.61
C GLN A 34 -3.09 14.71 6.63
N ALA A 35 -2.49 14.62 7.82
CA ALA A 35 -1.13 14.11 7.99
C ALA A 35 -1.01 12.65 7.53
N ALA A 36 -1.98 11.80 7.89
CA ALA A 36 -2.03 10.42 7.40
C ALA A 36 -2.08 10.34 5.87
N LYS A 37 -2.92 11.17 5.22
CA LYS A 37 -2.98 11.22 3.76
C LYS A 37 -1.66 11.63 3.12
N SER A 38 -0.99 12.65 3.68
CA SER A 38 0.29 13.12 3.17
C SER A 38 1.38 12.04 3.29
N ALA A 39 1.43 11.36 4.44
CA ALA A 39 2.39 10.28 4.67
C ALA A 39 2.13 9.07 3.76
N ILE A 40 0.86 8.71 3.52
CA ILE A 40 0.51 7.64 2.57
C ILE A 40 0.94 8.03 1.15
N PHE A 41 0.73 9.29 0.76
CA PHE A 41 1.13 9.78 -0.56
C PHE A 41 2.66 9.74 -0.74
N GLU A 42 3.40 10.24 0.23
CA GLU A 42 4.87 10.20 0.23
C GLU A 42 5.39 8.75 0.21
N TYR A 43 4.78 7.86 1.00
CA TYR A 43 5.08 6.44 0.99
C TYR A 43 4.85 5.81 -0.39
N LEU A 44 3.76 6.18 -1.07
CA LEU A 44 3.46 5.68 -2.41
C LEU A 44 4.48 6.16 -3.46
N GLU A 45 4.80 7.44 -3.47
CA GLU A 45 5.68 8.05 -4.49
C GLU A 45 7.17 7.77 -4.27
N THR A 46 7.62 7.70 -3.02
CA THR A 46 9.05 7.66 -2.68
C THR A 46 9.54 6.24 -2.36
N PHE A 47 8.64 5.37 -1.88
CA PHE A 47 9.02 4.04 -1.42
C PHE A 47 8.31 2.93 -2.20
N TYR A 48 6.98 2.94 -2.24
CA TYR A 48 6.21 1.86 -2.83
C TYR A 48 6.47 1.70 -4.33
N ASN A 49 6.34 2.79 -5.11
CA ASN A 49 6.53 2.72 -6.57
C ASN A 49 8.00 2.77 -7.01
N THR A 50 8.92 3.18 -6.14
CA THR A 50 10.32 3.43 -6.53
C THR A 50 11.28 2.37 -5.98
N ARG A 51 11.07 1.91 -4.75
CA ARG A 51 12.06 1.12 -3.99
C ARG A 51 11.56 -0.23 -3.50
N ARG A 52 10.24 -0.44 -3.44
CA ARG A 52 9.68 -1.65 -2.85
C ARG A 52 9.83 -2.81 -3.82
N LEU A 53 10.54 -3.86 -3.40
CA LEU A 53 10.71 -5.07 -4.19
C LEU A 53 9.45 -5.93 -4.07
N HIS A 54 8.75 -6.15 -5.18
CA HIS A 54 7.59 -7.02 -5.19
C HIS A 54 8.04 -8.45 -5.48
N SER A 55 7.84 -9.38 -4.54
CA SER A 55 8.15 -10.80 -4.77
C SER A 55 7.35 -11.37 -5.95
N ALA A 56 6.14 -10.85 -6.22
CA ALA A 56 5.34 -11.18 -7.40
C ALA A 56 5.98 -10.72 -8.73
N LEU A 57 6.88 -9.73 -8.70
CA LEU A 57 7.64 -9.22 -9.85
C LEU A 57 9.08 -9.75 -9.91
N GLY A 58 9.40 -10.78 -9.11
CA GLY A 58 10.76 -11.32 -9.03
C GLY A 58 11.72 -10.40 -8.29
N TYR A 59 11.27 -9.78 -7.20
CA TYR A 59 12.05 -8.80 -6.41
C TYR A 59 12.50 -7.60 -7.25
N ARG A 60 11.56 -7.03 -8.01
CA ARG A 60 11.76 -5.78 -8.74
C ARG A 60 10.82 -4.72 -8.21
N SER A 61 11.27 -3.47 -8.24
CA SER A 61 10.38 -2.32 -8.10
C SER A 61 9.37 -2.32 -9.25
N PRO A 62 8.11 -1.92 -8.99
CA PRO A 62 7.05 -1.94 -9.99
C PRO A 62 7.26 -0.91 -11.11
#